data_AF-A0A8T3AMB6-F1
#
_entry.id   AF-A0A8T3AMB6-F1
#
_cell.length_a   1.000
_cell.length_b   1.000
_cell.length_c   1.000
_cell.angle_alpha   90.00
_cell.angle_beta   90.00
_cell.angle_gamma   90.00
#
_symmetry.space_group_name_H-M   'P 1'
#
loop_
_entity.id
_entity.type
_entity.pdbx_description
1 polymer ?
#
loop_
_entity_poly.entity_id
_entity_poly.type
_entity_poly.pdbx_seq_one_letter_code
_entity_poly.pdbx_strand_id
1 'polypeptide(L)'
;MVLNYWNLLQADKARLWITNKVPQSWVSVSIDSKSSKWFVEQAAMVKKVADTLPVHLQVSYKEGTNEDKLIICSSEVFYVPRHFVNDFVDLVGLVGDLNIHHKVAVPLFFLAMDSQQNFDSDALARIVYQTTLPSNGSSFSYYTAKASAVYPLKVLNEPDFVKLVQVMASGDPLLMELV
;
A
#
# COMPACT_ATOMS: atom_id res chain seq x y z
N MET A 1 -9.14 9.07 -3.97
CA MET A 1 -8.90 7.70 -4.46
C MET A 1 -10.24 6.99 -4.45
N VAL A 2 -10.55 6.20 -5.47
CA VAL A 2 -11.72 5.30 -5.44
C VAL A 2 -11.20 3.87 -5.41
N LEU A 3 -11.64 3.11 -4.41
CA LEU A 3 -11.31 1.70 -4.21
C LEU A 3 -12.40 0.83 -4.83
N ASN A 4 -11.98 -0.09 -5.70
CA ASN A 4 -12.86 -1.08 -6.29
C ASN A 4 -12.81 -2.36 -5.43
N TYR A 5 -13.69 -2.44 -4.43
CA TYR A 5 -13.63 -3.50 -3.42
C TYR A 5 -14.01 -4.89 -3.96
N TRP A 6 -14.65 -4.98 -5.13
CA TRP A 6 -15.01 -6.25 -5.75
C TRP A 6 -13.79 -7.08 -6.12
N ASN A 7 -12.71 -6.43 -6.59
CA ASN A 7 -11.44 -7.10 -6.87
C ASN A 7 -10.78 -7.63 -5.59
N LEU A 8 -11.13 -7.10 -4.42
CA LEU A 8 -10.66 -7.60 -3.12
C LEU A 8 -11.45 -8.81 -2.63
N LEU A 9 -12.59 -9.16 -3.25
CA LEU A 9 -13.34 -10.36 -2.89
C LEU A 9 -12.57 -11.64 -3.24
N GLN A 10 -11.76 -11.60 -4.29
CA GLN A 10 -10.95 -12.71 -4.76
C GLN A 10 -9.58 -12.77 -4.07
N ALA A 11 -9.21 -11.73 -3.33
CA ALA A 11 -7.94 -11.68 -2.62
C ALA A 11 -7.91 -12.66 -1.43
N ASP A 12 -6.74 -13.23 -1.18
CA ASP A 12 -6.52 -14.18 -0.09
C ASP A 12 -6.46 -13.42 1.24
N LYS A 13 -7.58 -13.43 1.98
CA LYS A 13 -7.74 -12.76 3.27
C LYS A 13 -6.91 -13.40 4.40
N ALA A 14 -6.22 -14.50 4.13
CA ALA A 14 -5.22 -15.04 5.05
C ALA A 14 -3.83 -14.43 4.82
N ARG A 15 -3.63 -13.58 3.81
CA ARG A 15 -2.32 -12.98 3.49
C ARG A 15 -2.33 -11.47 3.68
N LEU A 16 -1.14 -10.92 3.91
CA LEU A 16 -0.93 -9.48 3.95
C LEU A 16 -1.14 -8.87 2.56
N TRP A 17 -1.85 -7.74 2.48
CA TRP A 17 -2.04 -7.00 1.21
C TRP A 17 -1.41 -5.62 1.32
N ILE A 18 -0.53 -5.30 0.38
CA ILE A 18 0.09 -3.98 0.26
C ILE A 18 0.45 -3.73 -1.20
N THR A 19 0.73 -2.47 -1.55
CA THR A 19 1.05 -2.04 -2.91
C THR A 19 2.51 -2.30 -3.29
N ASN A 20 3.13 -3.38 -2.79
CA ASN A 20 4.56 -3.67 -3.00
C ASN A 20 4.91 -3.93 -4.48
N LYS A 21 3.92 -4.27 -5.33
CA LYS A 21 4.10 -4.41 -6.78
C LYS A 21 3.81 -3.15 -7.59
N VAL A 22 3.38 -2.06 -6.96
CA VAL A 22 3.06 -0.82 -7.68
C VAL A 22 4.30 0.08 -7.73
N PRO A 23 4.90 0.34 -8.92
CA PRO A 23 6.23 0.94 -9.03
C PRO A 23 6.41 2.32 -8.37
N GLN A 24 5.37 3.15 -8.35
CA GLN A 24 5.41 4.47 -7.70
C GLN A 24 5.00 4.42 -6.23
N SER A 25 4.37 3.32 -5.81
CA SER A 25 3.89 3.17 -4.45
C SER A 25 4.99 2.64 -3.54
N TRP A 26 5.71 1.61 -3.99
CA TRP A 26 6.74 0.94 -3.21
C TRP A 26 8.11 1.16 -3.84
N VAL A 27 8.92 2.01 -3.22
CA VAL A 27 10.21 2.45 -3.76
C VAL A 27 11.31 2.09 -2.77
N SER A 28 12.44 1.62 -3.30
CA SER A 28 13.66 1.41 -2.54
C SER A 28 14.64 2.54 -2.83
N VAL A 29 15.01 3.28 -1.79
CA VAL A 29 15.95 4.41 -1.84
C VAL A 29 17.28 3.94 -1.24
N SER A 30 18.36 4.05 -2.00
CA SER A 30 19.71 3.79 -1.48
C SER A 30 20.09 4.85 -0.46
N ILE A 31 20.70 4.43 0.65
CA ILE A 31 21.21 5.32 1.69
C ILE A 31 22.72 5.41 1.53
N ASP A 32 23.19 6.59 1.11
CA ASP A 32 24.59 6.90 0.87
C ASP A 32 24.97 8.30 1.38
N SER A 33 26.24 8.70 1.20
CA SER A 33 26.74 10.00 1.64
C SER A 33 26.12 11.21 0.94
N LYS A 34 25.39 11.01 -0.16
CA LYS A 34 24.68 12.05 -0.93
C LYS A 34 23.19 12.08 -0.63
N SER A 35 22.70 11.13 0.16
CA SER A 35 21.29 11.00 0.48
C SER A 35 20.79 12.16 1.33
N SER A 36 19.51 12.50 1.19
CA SER A 36 18.92 13.56 2.01
C SER A 36 19.03 13.20 3.50
N LYS A 37 19.24 14.23 4.34
CA LYS A 37 19.32 14.04 5.80
C LYS A 37 18.11 13.29 6.35
N TRP A 38 16.92 13.55 5.79
CA TRP A 38 15.68 12.88 6.17
C TRP A 38 15.74 11.37 5.91
N PHE A 39 16.20 10.91 4.74
CA PHE A 39 16.31 9.48 4.45
C PHE A 39 17.30 8.79 5.40
N VAL A 40 18.43 9.44 5.70
CA VAL A 40 19.45 8.91 6.62
C VAL A 40 18.88 8.78 8.04
N GLU A 41 18.17 9.79 8.54
CA GLU A 41 17.53 9.76 9.86
C GLU A 41 16.46 8.66 9.96
N GLN A 42 15.61 8.51 8.94
CA GLN A 42 14.58 7.46 8.90
C GLN A 42 15.21 6.05 8.86
N ALA A 43 16.24 5.85 8.04
CA ALA A 43 16.95 4.57 7.95
C ALA A 43 17.63 4.17 9.26
N ALA A 44 18.24 5.14 9.96
CA ALA A 44 18.85 4.89 11.27
C ALA A 44 17.80 4.47 12.32
N MET A 45 16.63 5.10 12.33
CA MET A 45 15.54 4.71 13.23
C MET A 45 14.98 3.33 12.89
N VAL A 46 14.80 3.02 11.60
CA VAL A 46 14.37 1.68 11.16
C VAL A 46 15.37 0.61 11.59
N LYS A 47 16.68 0.86 11.41
CA LYS A 47 17.72 -0.07 11.86
C LYS A 47 17.65 -0.31 13.36
N LYS A 48 17.49 0.75 14.16
CA LYS A 48 17.30 0.64 15.61
C LYS A 48 16.10 -0.25 15.97
N VAL A 49 14.96 -0.08 15.29
CA VAL A 49 13.79 -0.94 15.52
C VAL A 49 14.09 -2.37 15.12
N ALA A 50 14.62 -2.59 13.92
CA ALA A 50 14.93 -3.92 13.38
C ALA A 50 15.84 -4.72 14.31
N ASP A 51 16.83 -4.08 14.93
CA ASP A 51 17.75 -4.72 15.89
C ASP A 51 17.06 -5.11 17.22
N THR A 52 15.96 -4.44 17.57
CA THR A 52 15.18 -4.69 18.80
C THR A 52 13.97 -5.60 18.61
N LEU A 53 13.66 -6.00 17.37
CA LEU A 53 12.52 -6.88 17.09
C LEU A 53 12.70 -8.25 17.75
N PRO A 54 11.60 -8.94 18.15
CA PRO A 54 11.63 -10.36 18.44
C PRO A 54 12.26 -11.17 17.30
N VAL A 55 12.96 -12.26 17.65
CA VAL A 55 13.74 -13.08 16.68
C VAL A 55 12.90 -13.52 15.48
N HIS A 56 11.64 -13.92 15.69
CA HIS A 56 10.77 -14.38 14.62
C HIS A 56 10.42 -13.27 13.61
N LEU A 57 10.33 -12.00 14.05
CA LEU A 57 10.11 -10.85 13.16
C LEU A 57 11.40 -10.36 12.48
N GLN A 58 12.55 -10.51 13.17
CA GLN A 58 13.85 -10.15 12.59
C GLN A 58 14.21 -11.00 11.37
N VAL A 59 13.87 -12.29 11.39
CA VAL A 59 14.16 -13.21 10.29
C VAL A 59 13.45 -12.75 9.01
N SER A 60 12.13 -12.57 9.07
CA SER A 60 11.34 -12.08 7.94
C SER A 60 11.85 -10.73 7.43
N TYR A 61 12.17 -9.81 8.34
CA TYR A 61 12.64 -8.48 7.96
C TYR A 61 13.98 -8.53 7.20
N LYS A 62 14.92 -9.35 7.66
CA LYS A 62 16.25 -9.48 7.04
C LYS A 62 16.21 -10.19 5.69
N GLU A 63 15.26 -11.10 5.47
CA GLU A 63 15.06 -11.72 4.15
C GLU A 63 14.52 -10.73 3.11
N GLY A 64 13.69 -9.77 3.54
CA GLY A 64 13.02 -8.81 2.66
C GLY A 64 13.77 -7.50 2.43
N THR A 65 14.90 -7.27 3.10
CA THR A 65 15.59 -5.96 3.11
C THR A 65 17.10 -6.06 2.89
N ASN A 66 17.70 -4.92 2.61
CA ASN A 66 19.15 -4.72 2.60
C ASN A 66 19.42 -3.49 3.46
N GLU A 67 20.39 -3.57 4.38
CA GLU A 67 20.70 -2.50 5.34
C GLU A 67 21.02 -1.15 4.67
N ASP A 68 21.52 -1.16 3.43
CA ASP A 68 21.87 0.05 2.68
C ASP A 68 20.68 0.69 1.94
N LYS A 69 19.46 0.16 2.16
CA LYS A 69 18.25 0.58 1.43
C LYS A 69 17.11 0.88 2.38
N LEU A 70 16.48 2.03 2.18
CA LEU A 70 15.23 2.41 2.84
C LEU A 70 14.06 2.10 1.90
N ILE A 71 13.08 1.36 2.39
CA ILE A 71 11.85 1.08 1.65
C ILE A 71 10.79 2.10 2.06
N ILE A 72 10.13 2.68 1.06
CA ILE A 72 9.10 3.70 1.24
C ILE A 72 7.84 3.23 0.51
N CYS A 73 6.73 3.18 1.23
CA CYS A 73 5.39 3.00 0.68
C CYS A 73 4.61 4.32 0.72
N SER A 74 4.16 4.82 -0.43
CA SER A 74 3.33 6.02 -0.50
C SER A 74 1.83 5.75 -0.44
N SER A 75 1.41 4.48 -0.45
CA SER A 75 0.01 4.06 -0.27
C SER A 75 -0.40 4.02 1.19
N GLU A 76 -1.62 4.48 1.45
CA GLU A 76 -2.31 4.36 2.75
C GLU A 76 -3.31 3.19 2.77
N VAL A 77 -3.40 2.41 1.68
CA VAL A 77 -4.23 1.20 1.59
C VAL A 77 -3.38 -0.03 1.82
N PHE A 78 -3.76 -0.80 2.82
CA PHE A 78 -3.19 -2.11 3.12
C PHE A 78 -4.21 -2.95 3.92
N TYR A 79 -3.97 -4.25 4.03
CA TYR A 79 -4.78 -5.18 4.80
C TYR A 79 -3.90 -6.07 5.67
N VAL A 80 -4.29 -6.20 6.94
CA VAL A 80 -3.64 -7.06 7.94
C VAL A 80 -4.65 -8.14 8.36
N PRO A 81 -4.39 -9.42 8.07
CA PRO A 81 -5.22 -10.54 8.53
C PRO A 81 -5.28 -10.62 10.06
N ARG A 82 -6.36 -11.20 10.58
CA ARG A 82 -6.60 -11.30 12.04
C ARG A 82 -5.45 -11.95 12.81
N HIS A 83 -4.77 -12.95 12.24
CA HIS A 83 -3.69 -13.66 12.94
C HIS A 83 -2.39 -12.84 13.05
N PHE A 84 -2.21 -11.79 12.22
CA PHE A 84 -1.10 -10.85 12.31
C PHE A 84 -1.39 -9.64 13.21
N VAL A 85 -2.61 -9.51 13.76
CA VAL A 85 -3.01 -8.31 14.51
C VAL A 85 -2.14 -8.09 15.75
N ASN A 86 -1.75 -9.13 16.46
CA ASN A 86 -0.91 -8.98 17.65
C ASN A 86 0.49 -8.48 17.28
N ASP A 87 1.14 -9.10 16.29
CA ASP A 87 2.45 -8.65 15.78
C ASP A 87 2.37 -7.21 15.28
N PHE A 88 1.31 -6.85 14.58
CA PHE A 88 1.08 -5.47 14.12
C PHE A 88 0.95 -4.48 15.27
N VAL A 89 0.21 -4.82 16.33
CA VAL A 89 0.08 -3.98 17.54
C VAL A 89 1.43 -3.79 18.23
N ASP A 90 2.20 -4.87 18.40
CA ASP A 90 3.53 -4.82 19.01
C ASP A 90 4.48 -3.93 18.19
N LEU A 91 4.49 -4.09 16.87
CA LEU A 91 5.29 -3.29 15.95
C LEU A 91 4.90 -1.80 15.96
N VAL A 92 3.61 -1.49 16.00
CA VAL A 92 3.11 -0.11 16.14
C VAL A 92 3.55 0.48 17.48
N GLY A 93 3.51 -0.30 18.56
CA GLY A 93 4.01 0.12 19.87
C GLY A 93 5.50 0.47 19.84
N LEU A 94 6.33 -0.39 19.24
CA LEU A 94 7.78 -0.16 19.11
C LEU A 94 8.13 1.08 18.28
N VAL A 95 7.35 1.35 17.23
CA VAL A 95 7.57 2.51 16.37
C VAL A 95 6.96 3.79 16.95
N GLY A 96 5.90 3.70 17.75
CA GLY A 96 5.25 4.88 18.34
C GLY A 96 6.17 5.73 19.21
N ASP A 97 7.20 5.12 19.80
CA ASP A 97 8.23 5.81 20.59
C ASP A 97 9.28 6.54 19.73
N LEU A 98 9.24 6.33 18.40
CA LEU A 98 10.19 6.88 17.43
C LEU A 98 9.44 7.72 16.40
N ASN A 99 10.06 8.81 15.93
CA ASN A 99 9.46 9.68 14.91
C ASN A 99 9.63 9.10 13.48
N ILE A 100 9.33 7.82 13.30
CA ILE A 100 9.37 7.15 12.00
C ILE A 100 8.12 7.55 11.23
N HIS A 101 8.33 8.07 10.03
CA HIS A 101 7.24 8.49 9.16
C HIS A 101 6.42 7.28 8.71
N HIS A 102 5.09 7.37 8.65
CA HIS A 102 4.21 6.25 8.30
C HIS A 102 4.58 5.56 6.98
N LYS A 103 5.02 6.32 5.98
CA LYS A 103 5.51 5.80 4.68
C LYS A 103 6.71 4.85 4.81
N VAL A 104 7.45 4.92 5.90
CA VAL A 104 8.59 4.06 6.23
C VAL A 104 8.17 2.98 7.23
N ALA A 105 7.35 3.33 8.21
CA ALA A 105 6.85 2.40 9.22
C ALA A 105 5.99 1.26 8.63
N VAL A 106 5.10 1.57 7.69
CA VAL A 106 4.21 0.56 7.09
C VAL A 106 4.99 -0.54 6.35
N PRO A 107 5.96 -0.23 5.46
CA PRO A 107 6.85 -1.24 4.90
C PRO A 107 7.58 -2.08 5.95
N LEU A 108 8.13 -1.43 6.99
CA LEU A 108 8.82 -2.10 8.09
C LEU A 108 7.90 -3.14 8.75
N PHE A 109 6.65 -2.77 9.05
CA PHE A 109 5.70 -3.69 9.67
C PHE A 109 5.44 -4.91 8.80
N PHE A 110 5.16 -4.69 7.51
CA PHE A 110 4.83 -5.77 6.59
C PHE A 110 6.01 -6.74 6.40
N LEU A 111 7.22 -6.21 6.25
CA LEU A 111 8.43 -7.01 6.07
C LEU A 111 8.86 -7.72 7.36
N ALA A 112 8.51 -7.18 8.52
CA ALA A 112 8.76 -7.84 9.80
C ALA A 112 7.75 -8.97 10.06
N MET A 113 6.48 -8.78 9.73
CA MET A 113 5.44 -9.79 9.93
C MET A 113 5.61 -10.99 8.99
N ASP A 114 5.96 -10.78 7.72
CA ASP A 114 6.12 -11.88 6.77
C ASP A 114 7.01 -11.52 5.57
N SER A 115 7.47 -12.54 4.86
CA SER A 115 8.21 -12.39 3.61
C SER A 115 7.29 -11.89 2.49
N GLN A 116 7.83 -11.05 1.60
CA GLN A 116 7.06 -10.50 0.47
C GLN A 116 6.49 -11.59 -0.47
N GLN A 117 7.08 -12.79 -0.46
CA GLN A 117 6.60 -13.92 -1.27
C GLN A 117 5.27 -14.49 -0.74
N ASN A 118 4.97 -14.28 0.54
CA ASN A 118 3.75 -14.73 1.20
C ASN A 118 2.63 -13.69 1.16
N PHE A 119 2.91 -12.47 0.70
CA PHE A 119 1.88 -11.46 0.51
C PHE A 119 0.95 -11.87 -0.64
N ASP A 120 -0.32 -11.51 -0.54
CA ASP A 120 -1.17 -11.44 -1.73
C ASP A 120 -0.89 -10.11 -2.44
N SER A 121 0.21 -10.14 -3.20
CA SER A 121 0.68 -8.98 -3.95
C SER A 121 -0.29 -8.58 -5.07
N ASP A 122 -1.16 -9.48 -5.52
CA ASP A 122 -2.09 -9.24 -6.63
C ASP A 122 -3.34 -8.47 -6.18
N ALA A 123 -3.74 -8.60 -4.91
CA ALA A 123 -4.88 -7.87 -4.33
C ALA A 123 -4.85 -6.36 -4.62
N LEU A 124 -3.66 -5.75 -4.50
CA LEU A 124 -3.42 -4.32 -4.70
C LEU A 124 -2.42 -4.01 -5.83
N ALA A 125 -2.12 -4.97 -6.71
CA ALA A 125 -1.17 -4.77 -7.82
C ALA A 125 -1.69 -3.78 -8.89
N ARG A 126 -3.01 -3.71 -9.07
CA ARG A 126 -3.64 -2.94 -10.18
C ARG A 126 -4.20 -1.61 -9.71
N ILE A 127 -3.41 -0.85 -8.96
CA ILE A 127 -3.76 0.54 -8.65
C ILE A 127 -3.29 1.43 -9.81
N VAL A 128 -4.23 2.14 -10.41
CA VAL A 128 -3.95 3.08 -11.49
C VAL A 128 -3.59 4.43 -10.88
N TYR A 129 -2.33 4.84 -11.04
CA TYR A 129 -1.82 6.17 -10.69
C TYR A 129 -1.78 7.06 -11.93
N GLN A 130 -2.74 7.97 -12.09
CA GLN A 130 -2.87 8.88 -13.23
C GLN A 130 -2.82 10.35 -12.79
N THR A 131 -1.66 10.78 -12.31
CA THR A 131 -1.43 12.16 -11.82
C THR A 131 -1.42 13.20 -12.94
N THR A 132 -1.25 12.78 -14.20
CA THR A 132 -1.30 13.62 -15.40
C THR A 132 -2.62 13.42 -16.14
N LEU A 133 -3.65 14.19 -15.75
CA LEU A 133 -4.90 14.27 -16.49
C LEU A 133 -4.78 15.35 -17.58
N PRO A 134 -5.14 15.05 -18.85
CA PRO A 134 -5.33 16.08 -19.85
C PRO A 134 -6.40 17.07 -19.37
N SER A 135 -6.24 18.37 -19.64
CA SER A 135 -7.15 19.45 -19.20
C SER A 135 -8.63 19.20 -19.56
N ASN A 136 -8.87 18.37 -20.58
CA ASN A 136 -10.19 18.05 -21.12
C ASN A 136 -10.58 16.58 -20.92
N GLY A 137 -9.77 15.79 -20.21
CA GLY A 137 -10.01 14.35 -20.00
C GLY A 137 -10.81 14.10 -18.72
N SER A 138 -11.84 13.26 -18.79
CA SER A 138 -12.53 12.79 -17.58
C SER A 138 -11.69 11.71 -16.90
N SER A 139 -11.48 11.79 -15.58
CA SER A 139 -10.77 10.76 -14.81
C SER A 139 -11.44 9.37 -14.89
N PHE A 140 -12.70 9.31 -15.31
CA PHE A 140 -13.49 8.08 -15.42
C PHE A 140 -13.04 7.14 -16.56
N SER A 141 -12.37 7.63 -17.61
CA SER A 141 -11.90 6.77 -18.72
C SER A 141 -10.83 5.77 -18.29
N TYR A 142 -10.19 6.00 -17.15
CA TYR A 142 -9.16 5.13 -16.58
C TYR A 142 -9.71 4.11 -15.61
N TYR A 143 -10.98 4.25 -15.19
CA TYR A 143 -11.62 3.27 -14.34
C TYR A 143 -12.01 2.05 -15.18
N THR A 144 -11.61 0.87 -14.71
CA THR A 144 -12.06 -0.41 -15.26
C THR A 144 -12.47 -1.31 -14.11
N ALA A 145 -13.41 -2.24 -14.36
CA ALA A 145 -13.77 -3.26 -13.38
C ALA A 145 -12.56 -4.08 -12.87
N LYS A 146 -11.45 -4.11 -13.63
CA LYS A 146 -10.22 -4.85 -13.30
C LYS A 146 -9.19 -4.06 -12.47
N ALA A 147 -9.36 -2.75 -12.31
CA ALA A 147 -8.48 -1.94 -11.48
C ALA A 147 -8.89 -2.06 -10.01
N SER A 148 -7.95 -2.31 -9.10
CA SER A 148 -8.21 -2.40 -7.66
C SER A 148 -8.48 -1.03 -7.05
N ALA A 149 -7.82 0.02 -7.53
CA ALA A 149 -8.10 1.41 -7.17
C ALA A 149 -7.66 2.37 -8.28
N VAL A 150 -8.23 3.57 -8.31
CA VAL A 150 -7.82 4.66 -9.21
C VAL A 150 -7.50 5.92 -8.41
N TYR A 151 -6.33 6.51 -8.68
CA TYR A 151 -5.85 7.74 -8.05
C TYR A 151 -5.14 8.68 -9.04
N PRO A 152 -5.36 10.00 -8.97
CA PRO A 152 -6.51 10.65 -8.35
C PRO A 152 -7.75 10.45 -9.22
N LEU A 153 -8.86 10.05 -8.60
CA LEU A 153 -10.19 10.18 -9.19
C LEU A 153 -10.94 11.21 -8.37
N LYS A 154 -11.46 12.25 -9.04
CA LYS A 154 -12.29 13.29 -8.43
C LYS A 154 -13.69 13.23 -9.03
N VAL A 155 -14.69 13.17 -8.16
CA VAL A 155 -16.11 13.36 -8.52
C VAL A 155 -16.42 14.84 -8.29
N LEU A 156 -16.80 15.56 -9.34
CA LEU A 156 -16.98 17.02 -9.27
C LEU A 156 -18.46 17.44 -9.14
N ASN A 157 -19.39 16.56 -9.51
CA ASN A 157 -20.84 16.80 -9.49
C ASN A 157 -21.61 15.46 -9.46
N GLU A 158 -22.93 15.52 -9.33
CA GLU A 158 -23.82 14.36 -9.26
C GLU A 158 -23.81 13.51 -10.56
N PRO A 159 -23.82 14.08 -11.78
CA PRO A 159 -23.63 13.30 -13.00
C PRO A 159 -22.33 12.48 -13.04
N ASP A 160 -21.23 13.06 -12.55
CA ASP A 160 -19.94 12.39 -12.43
C ASP A 160 -20.00 11.24 -11.41
N PHE A 161 -20.76 11.41 -10.33
CA PHE A 161 -20.99 10.34 -9.36
C PHE A 161 -21.79 9.18 -9.98
N VAL A 162 -22.88 9.47 -10.71
CA VAL A 162 -23.68 8.45 -11.39
C VAL A 162 -22.84 7.69 -12.42
N LYS A 163 -22.01 8.40 -13.21
CA LYS A 163 -21.07 7.76 -14.14
C LYS A 163 -20.07 6.87 -13.43
N LEU A 164 -19.55 7.29 -12.27
CA LEU A 164 -18.68 6.43 -11.47
C LEU A 164 -19.39 5.14 -11.08
N VAL A 165 -20.58 5.24 -10.50
CA VAL A 165 -21.38 4.09 -10.07
C VAL A 165 -21.66 3.15 -11.25
N GLN A 166 -21.99 3.69 -12.43
CA GLN A 166 -22.15 2.91 -13.67
C GLN A 166 -20.91 2.11 -14.04
N VAL A 167 -19.73 2.73 -14.04
CA VAL A 167 -18.50 2.01 -14.39
C VAL A 167 -18.12 1.02 -13.28
N MET A 168 -18.39 1.33 -12.00
CA MET A 168 -18.23 0.37 -10.90
C MET A 168 -19.16 -0.83 -11.06
N ALA A 169 -20.41 -0.61 -11.46
CA ALA A 169 -21.43 -1.63 -11.68
C ALA A 169 -21.12 -2.58 -12.83
N SER A 170 -20.27 -2.19 -13.79
CA SER A 170 -19.78 -3.11 -14.83
C SER A 170 -19.05 -4.33 -14.27
N GLY A 171 -18.59 -4.28 -13.01
CA GLY A 171 -17.98 -5.40 -12.29
C GLY A 171 -18.95 -6.18 -11.38
N ASP A 172 -20.16 -5.68 -11.11
CA ASP A 172 -21.15 -6.31 -10.23
C ASP A 172 -22.59 -6.08 -10.76
N PRO A 173 -23.27 -7.14 -11.24
CA PRO A 173 -24.65 -7.06 -11.73
C PRO A 173 -25.66 -6.47 -10.73
N LEU A 174 -25.46 -6.64 -9.41
CA LEU A 174 -26.38 -6.12 -8.40
C LEU A 174 -26.31 -4.59 -8.28
N LEU A 175 -25.16 -3.99 -8.57
CA LEU A 175 -25.06 -2.53 -8.68
C LEU A 175 -25.74 -2.00 -9.94
N MET A 176 -25.88 -2.81 -10.99
CA MET A 176 -26.62 -2.36 -12.19
C MET A 176 -28.10 -2.15 -11.89
N GLU A 177 -28.65 -2.71 -10.82
CA GLU A 177 -30.03 -2.46 -10.39
C GLU A 177 -30.22 -1.06 -9.77
N LEU A 178 -29.14 -0.38 -9.38
CA LEU A 178 -29.17 0.96 -8.75
C LEU A 178 -29.05 2.12 -9.77
N VAL A 179 -28.81 1.81 -11.04
CA VAL A 179 -28.52 2.77 -12.12
C VAL A 179 -29.70 2.90 -13.07
#